data_AF-A0A1B2M2V0-F1
#
_entry.id   AF-A0A1B2M2V0-F1
#
_cell.length_a   1.000
_cell.length_b   1.000
_cell.length_c   1.000
_cell.angle_alpha   90.00
_cell.angle_beta   90.00
_cell.angle_gamma   90.00
#
_symmetry.space_group_name_H-M   'P 1'
#
loop_
_entity.id
_entity.type
_entity.pdbx_description
1 polymer ?
#
loop_
_entity_poly.entity_id
_entity_poly.type
_entity_poly.pdbx_seq_one_letter_code
_entity_poly.pdbx_strand_id
1 'polypeptide(L)'
;MFKNYLKDYDEYIKLEKYVYDYFLESIDDKKWITPYYQTHFMDGTPFFDANPIYSAKNLEENYIIKLIIDENSQKIIKFKSNIDSTKLYTYICNIKKLKKTIKKIQKKHFNRT
;
A
#
# COMPACT_ATOMS: atom_id res chain seq x y z
N MET A 1 8.60 14.71 3.60
CA MET A 1 9.41 13.49 3.77
C MET A 1 9.34 12.76 2.45
N PHE A 2 10.45 12.22 1.94
CA PHE A 2 10.53 11.59 0.62
C PHE A 2 10.31 12.59 -0.53
N LYS A 3 11.26 13.52 -0.75
CA LYS A 3 11.08 14.58 -1.78
C LYS A 3 11.51 14.11 -3.16
N ASN A 4 12.51 13.25 -3.25
CA ASN A 4 13.07 12.78 -4.51
C ASN A 4 12.81 11.29 -4.75
N TYR A 5 11.85 10.67 -4.05
CA TYR A 5 11.53 9.24 -4.22
C TYR A 5 11.13 8.83 -5.65
N LEU A 6 10.76 9.78 -6.51
CA LEU A 6 10.51 9.55 -7.94
C LEU A 6 11.79 9.48 -8.79
N LYS A 7 12.94 9.90 -8.23
CA LYS A 7 14.22 10.04 -8.93
C LYS A 7 15.37 9.31 -8.22
N ASP A 8 15.18 8.96 -6.96
CA ASP A 8 16.17 8.32 -6.09
C ASP A 8 15.60 6.99 -5.60
N TYR A 9 16.27 5.92 -6.00
CA TYR A 9 15.93 4.55 -5.67
C TYR A 9 15.97 4.29 -4.16
N ASP A 10 17.01 4.76 -3.47
CA ASP A 10 17.16 4.52 -2.04
C ASP A 10 16.09 5.28 -1.25
N GLU A 11 15.71 6.48 -1.71
CA GLU A 11 14.61 7.24 -1.11
C GLU A 11 13.25 6.57 -1.35
N TYR A 12 13.05 5.90 -2.51
CA TYR A 12 11.86 5.07 -2.76
C TYR A 12 11.80 3.87 -1.82
N ILE A 13 12.89 3.11 -1.67
CA ILE A 13 12.94 1.96 -0.76
C ILE A 13 12.67 2.38 0.69
N LYS A 14 13.23 3.51 1.13
CA LYS A 14 12.95 4.08 2.47
C LYS A 14 11.48 4.46 2.62
N LEU A 15 10.84 4.95 1.56
CA LEU A 15 9.42 5.27 1.54
C LEU A 15 8.56 4.01 1.66
N GLU A 16 8.82 2.97 0.86
CA GLU A 16 8.12 1.68 0.99
C GLU A 16 8.28 1.13 2.40
N LYS A 17 9.52 1.02 2.88
CA LYS A 17 9.80 0.53 4.24
C LYS A 17 9.06 1.31 5.30
N TYR A 18 9.06 2.64 5.22
CA TYR A 18 8.29 3.49 6.12
C TYR A 18 6.81 3.13 6.14
N VAL A 19 6.20 2.87 4.99
CA VAL A 19 4.79 2.47 4.91
C VAL A 19 4.57 1.07 5.48
N TYR A 20 5.45 0.11 5.15
CA TYR A 20 5.38 -1.26 5.66
C TYR A 20 5.51 -1.31 7.18
N ASP A 21 6.52 -0.66 7.75
CA ASP A 21 6.77 -0.64 9.20
C ASP A 21 5.52 -0.12 9.96
N TYR A 22 4.80 0.86 9.40
CA TYR A 22 3.55 1.37 9.97
C TYR A 22 2.43 0.32 10.02
N PHE A 23 2.33 -0.55 9.02
CA PHE A 23 1.28 -1.56 8.98
C PHE A 23 1.67 -2.87 9.66
N LEU A 24 2.97 -3.17 9.73
CA LEU A 24 3.50 -4.43 10.27
C LEU A 24 3.00 -4.68 11.70
N GLU A 25 3.01 -3.66 12.56
CA GLU A 25 2.49 -3.76 13.94
C GLU A 25 0.99 -4.12 14.02
N SER A 26 0.24 -3.87 12.94
CA SER A 26 -1.21 -4.05 12.87
C SER A 26 -1.63 -5.33 12.14
N ILE A 27 -0.68 -6.10 11.62
CA ILE A 27 -0.94 -7.31 10.82
C ILE A 27 -0.76 -8.57 11.68
N ASP A 28 -1.64 -9.54 11.44
CA ASP A 28 -1.44 -10.93 11.86
C ASP A 28 -1.01 -11.74 10.63
N ASP A 29 0.23 -12.22 10.62
CA ASP A 29 0.83 -12.93 9.48
C ASP A 29 0.07 -14.21 9.09
N LYS A 30 -0.78 -14.75 9.98
CA LYS A 30 -1.65 -15.89 9.63
C LYS A 30 -2.87 -15.47 8.82
N LYS A 31 -3.29 -14.21 8.95
CA LYS A 31 -4.52 -13.66 8.35
C LYS A 31 -4.23 -12.80 7.13
N TRP A 32 -2.99 -12.37 6.94
CA TRP A 32 -2.63 -11.41 5.92
C TRP A 32 -1.43 -11.87 5.09
N ILE A 33 -1.49 -11.58 3.79
CA ILE A 33 -0.34 -11.66 2.87
C ILE A 33 0.10 -10.24 2.54
N THR A 34 1.38 -9.93 2.73
CA THR A 34 1.99 -8.61 2.45
C THR A 34 3.48 -8.77 2.09
N PRO A 35 4.00 -8.13 1.02
CA PRO A 35 3.26 -7.48 -0.06
C PRO A 35 2.32 -8.46 -0.77
N TYR A 36 1.13 -8.01 -1.18
CA TYR A 36 0.27 -8.85 -2.03
C TYR A 36 0.59 -8.68 -3.52
N TYR A 37 0.75 -7.44 -3.98
CA TYR A 37 1.25 -7.12 -5.32
C TYR A 37 2.76 -6.97 -5.25
N GLN A 38 3.47 -7.92 -5.86
CA GLN A 38 4.93 -7.97 -5.89
C GLN A 38 5.41 -8.40 -7.28
N THR A 39 5.16 -7.55 -8.26
CA THR A 39 5.57 -7.79 -9.65
C THR A 39 7.07 -7.59 -9.77
N HIS A 40 7.75 -8.55 -10.39
CA HIS A 40 9.17 -8.46 -10.73
C HIS A 40 9.35 -8.76 -12.22
N PHE A 41 10.43 -8.25 -12.78
CA PHE A 41 10.96 -8.73 -14.06
C PHE A 41 11.45 -10.18 -13.93
N MET A 42 11.70 -10.84 -15.05
CA MET A 42 12.17 -12.24 -15.06
C MET A 42 13.51 -12.43 -14.33
N ASP A 43 14.33 -11.37 -14.25
CA ASP A 43 15.60 -11.36 -13.53
C ASP A 43 15.45 -11.11 -12.01
N GLY A 44 14.22 -10.96 -11.52
CA GLY A 44 13.93 -10.70 -10.11
C GLY A 44 13.98 -9.21 -9.73
N THR A 45 14.28 -8.30 -10.65
CA THR A 45 14.23 -6.86 -10.38
C THR A 45 12.78 -6.43 -10.11
N PRO A 46 12.47 -5.76 -8.98
CA PRO A 46 11.10 -5.30 -8.73
C PRO A 46 10.64 -4.31 -9.79
N PHE A 47 9.39 -4.47 -10.25
CA PHE A 47 8.79 -3.53 -11.20
C PHE A 47 8.04 -2.42 -10.45
N PHE A 48 8.80 -1.40 -10.02
CA PHE A 48 8.32 -0.33 -9.13
C PHE A 48 7.12 0.45 -9.63
N ASP A 49 7.04 0.76 -10.92
CA ASP A 49 5.91 1.51 -11.50
C ASP A 49 4.60 0.69 -11.51
N ALA A 50 4.71 -0.65 -11.53
CA ALA A 50 3.56 -1.55 -11.52
C ALA A 50 3.07 -1.84 -10.09
N ASN A 51 3.95 -1.72 -9.09
CA ASN A 51 3.65 -2.08 -7.72
C ASN A 51 3.10 -0.87 -6.92
N PRO A 52 2.07 -1.08 -6.10
CA PRO A 52 1.69 -0.08 -5.11
C PRO A 52 2.77 0.09 -4.05
N ILE A 53 2.85 1.30 -3.46
CA ILE A 53 3.74 1.54 -2.31
C ILE A 53 3.42 0.65 -1.11
N TYR A 54 2.19 0.13 -1.04
CA TYR A 54 1.80 -0.89 -0.09
C TYR A 54 0.62 -1.70 -0.61
N SER A 55 0.66 -3.01 -0.37
CA SER A 55 -0.50 -3.87 -0.62
C SER A 55 -0.55 -5.04 0.35
N ALA A 56 -1.76 -5.39 0.76
CA ALA A 56 -1.99 -6.55 1.62
C ALA A 56 -3.32 -7.22 1.28
N LYS A 57 -3.38 -8.54 1.41
CA LYS A 57 -4.59 -9.34 1.27
C LYS A 57 -4.98 -9.95 2.60
N ASN A 58 -6.20 -9.70 3.05
CA ASN A 58 -6.80 -10.40 4.19
C ASN A 58 -7.41 -11.72 3.69
N LEU A 59 -6.94 -12.83 4.24
CA LEU A 59 -7.36 -14.18 3.87
C LEU A 59 -8.69 -14.59 4.50
N GLU A 60 -9.02 -14.09 5.69
CA GLU A 60 -10.27 -14.43 6.39
C GLU A 60 -11.49 -13.74 5.77
N GLU A 61 -11.38 -12.42 5.52
CA GLU A 61 -12.48 -11.60 5.00
C GLU A 61 -12.46 -11.47 3.47
N ASN A 62 -11.47 -12.10 2.82
CA ASN A 62 -11.25 -12.12 1.37
C ASN A 62 -11.30 -10.73 0.71
N TYR A 63 -10.39 -9.85 1.12
CA TYR A 63 -10.22 -8.53 0.48
C TYR A 63 -8.77 -8.11 0.38
N ILE A 64 -8.50 -7.20 -0.56
CA ILE A 64 -7.18 -6.63 -0.84
C ILE A 64 -7.20 -5.14 -0.53
N ILE A 65 -6.09 -4.64 0.00
CA ILE A 65 -5.81 -3.22 0.17
C ILE A 65 -4.68 -2.85 -0.78
N LYS A 66 -4.83 -1.73 -1.49
CA LYS A 66 -3.78 -1.11 -2.31
C LYS A 66 -3.64 0.35 -1.93
N LEU A 67 -2.41 0.81 -1.68
CA LEU A 67 -2.07 2.22 -1.51
C LEU A 67 -1.16 2.67 -2.64
N ILE A 68 -1.54 3.74 -3.33
CA ILE A 68 -0.79 4.33 -4.46
C ILE A 68 -0.46 5.77 -4.09
N ILE A 69 0.78 6.18 -4.40
CA ILE A 69 1.19 7.57 -4.28
C ILE A 69 1.07 8.22 -5.66
N ASP A 70 0.31 9.30 -5.73
CA ASP A 70 0.13 10.12 -6.93
C ASP A 70 0.24 11.60 -6.53
N GLU A 71 1.30 12.26 -6.99
CA GLU A 71 1.57 13.66 -6.68
C GLU A 71 0.56 14.62 -7.30
N ASN A 72 -0.09 14.22 -8.40
CA ASN A 72 -1.16 15.00 -9.03
C ASN A 72 -2.46 14.96 -8.22
N SER A 73 -2.57 14.01 -7.28
CA SER A 73 -3.75 13.85 -6.45
C SER A 73 -3.88 14.95 -5.40
N GLN A 74 -4.86 15.83 -5.58
CA GLN A 74 -5.12 16.93 -4.66
C GLN A 74 -5.77 16.49 -3.34
N LYS A 75 -6.45 15.33 -3.31
CA LYS A 75 -7.21 14.81 -2.16
C LYS A 75 -6.87 13.34 -1.92
N ILE A 76 -7.30 12.78 -0.78
CA ILE A 76 -7.23 11.33 -0.59
C ILE A 76 -8.42 10.73 -1.35
N ILE A 77 -8.13 9.97 -2.39
CA ILE A 77 -9.14 9.26 -3.18
C ILE A 77 -9.25 7.85 -2.64
N LYS A 78 -10.48 7.36 -2.56
CA LYS A 78 -10.78 6.00 -2.11
C LYS A 78 -11.92 5.46 -2.95
N PHE A 79 -11.75 4.26 -3.48
CA PHE A 79 -12.83 3.54 -4.12
C PHE A 79 -12.72 2.05 -3.82
N LYS A 80 -13.83 1.36 -4.07
CA LYS A 80 -13.93 -0.09 -3.95
C LYS A 80 -14.19 -0.65 -5.34
N SER A 81 -13.52 -1.74 -5.67
CA SER A 81 -13.81 -2.55 -6.85
C SER A 81 -13.76 -4.02 -6.47
N ASN A 82 -14.04 -4.91 -7.43
CA ASN A 82 -13.88 -6.35 -7.26
C ASN A 82 -12.88 -6.86 -8.31
N ILE A 83 -12.06 -7.83 -7.92
CA ILE A 83 -11.20 -8.62 -8.81
C ILE A 83 -11.47 -10.07 -8.47
N ASP A 84 -11.96 -10.86 -9.42
CA ASP A 84 -12.21 -12.31 -9.24
C ASP A 84 -12.93 -12.64 -7.92
N SER A 85 -14.07 -11.97 -7.67
CA SER A 85 -14.87 -12.09 -6.45
C SER A 85 -14.20 -11.63 -5.14
N THR A 86 -12.98 -11.10 -5.21
CA THR A 86 -12.25 -10.50 -4.09
C THR A 86 -12.49 -9.00 -4.06
N LYS A 87 -12.84 -8.44 -2.89
CA LYS A 87 -13.04 -6.99 -2.74
C LYS A 87 -11.68 -6.29 -2.77
N LEU A 88 -11.52 -5.26 -3.58
CA LEU A 88 -10.33 -4.41 -3.63
C LEU A 88 -10.63 -3.03 -3.06
N TYR A 89 -9.84 -2.61 -2.08
CA TYR A 89 -9.85 -1.27 -1.52
C TYR A 89 -8.63 -0.48 -1.99
N THR A 90 -8.84 0.44 -2.91
CA THR A 90 -7.76 1.29 -3.44
C THR A 90 -7.78 2.65 -2.76
N TYR A 91 -6.61 3.06 -2.27
CA TYR A 91 -6.34 4.37 -1.71
C TYR A 91 -5.29 5.07 -2.56
N ILE A 92 -5.56 6.31 -2.97
CA ILE A 92 -4.63 7.13 -3.72
C ILE A 92 -4.44 8.45 -2.98
N CYS A 93 -3.20 8.87 -2.78
CA CYS A 93 -2.89 10.18 -2.20
C CYS A 93 -1.52 10.68 -2.63
N ASN A 94 -1.29 11.99 -2.54
CA ASN A 94 0.07 12.52 -2.62
C ASN A 94 0.88 12.27 -1.34
N ILE A 95 2.20 12.41 -1.42
CA ILE A 95 3.13 12.16 -0.31
C ILE A 95 2.81 12.99 0.94
N LYS A 96 2.35 14.23 0.75
CA LYS A 96 1.97 15.15 1.83
C LYS A 96 0.81 14.62 2.68
N LYS A 97 -0.06 13.78 2.10
CA LYS A 97 -1.22 13.18 2.78
C LYS A 97 -0.99 11.74 3.20
N LEU A 98 0.16 11.14 2.89
CA LEU A 98 0.47 9.73 3.15
C LEU A 98 0.18 9.31 4.60
N LYS A 99 0.75 10.01 5.58
CA LYS A 99 0.55 9.70 7.01
C LYS A 99 -0.93 9.72 7.42
N LYS A 100 -1.72 10.65 6.85
CA LYS A 100 -3.17 10.73 7.09
C LYS A 100 -3.91 9.56 6.44
N THR A 101 -3.46 9.13 5.26
CA THR A 101 -4.02 7.96 4.57
C THR A 101 -3.72 6.67 5.31
N ILE A 102 -2.47 6.45 5.76
CA ILE A 102 -2.07 5.28 6.56
C ILE A 102 -2.97 5.13 7.79
N LYS A 103 -3.13 6.20 8.59
CA LYS A 103 -4.03 6.20 9.76
C LYS A 103 -5.49 5.84 9.41
N LYS A 104 -5.99 6.30 8.26
CA LYS A 104 -7.34 5.95 7.77
C LYS A 104 -7.46 4.48 7.40
N ILE A 105 -6.42 3.90 6.81
CA ILE A 105 -6.37 2.49 6.44
C ILE A 105 -6.33 1.63 7.70
N GLN A 106 -5.41 1.93 8.64
CA GLN A 106 -5.32 1.28 9.94
C GLN A 106 -6.67 1.25 10.67
N LYS A 107 -7.27 2.44 10.87
CA LYS A 107 -8.56 2.56 11.56
C LYS A 107 -9.67 1.74 10.91
N LYS A 108 -9.63 1.58 9.59
CA LYS A 108 -10.72 0.92 8.86
C LYS A 108 -10.54 -0.59 8.78
N HIS A 109 -9.32 -1.07 8.62
CA HIS A 109 -9.06 -2.44 8.16
C HIS A 109 -8.24 -3.27 9.13
N PHE A 110 -7.48 -2.62 10.02
CA PHE A 110 -6.54 -3.29 10.92
C PHE A 110 -6.85 -3.04 12.40
N ASN A 111 -7.99 -2.42 12.72
CA ASN A 111 -8.35 -2.13 14.11
C ASN A 111 -8.57 -3.43 14.90
N ARG A 112 -7.58 -3.76 15.75
CA ARG A 112 -7.82 -4.41 17.03
C ARG A 112 -8.70 -3.48 17.88
N THR A 113 -9.81 -4.03 18.41
CA THR A 113 -10.53 -3.46 19.57
C THR A 113 -9.59 -3.17 20.72
#